data_AF-A0A5B1BEG5-F1
#
_entry.id   AF-A0A5B1BEG5-F1
#
_cell.length_a   1.000
_cell.length_b   1.000
_cell.length_c   1.000
_cell.angle_alpha   90.00
_cell.angle_beta   90.00
_cell.angle_gamma   90.00
#
_symmetry.space_group_name_H-M   'P 1'
#
loop_
_entity.id
_entity.type
_entity.pdbx_description
1 polymer ?
#
loop_
_entity_poly.entity_id
_entity_poly.type
_entity_poly.pdbx_seq_one_letter_code
_entity_poly.pdbx_strand_id
1 'polypeptide(L)'
;MSKIQDEQMVVEILTFFYPNSSISEYDITNDLGDLAAEMYAEALEASNSMNLVPRPSYTPSFSWLIKEGVKAVWRSKGGDDIYESVRATVALKYKSQFQMERLGI
;
A
#
# COMPACT_ATOMS: atom_id res chain seq x y z
N MET A 1 -14.60 -11.92 -6.46
CA MET A 1 -13.37 -11.47 -7.15
C MET A 1 -12.25 -12.42 -6.78
N SER A 2 -11.25 -12.61 -7.64
CA SER A 2 -10.17 -13.57 -7.39
C SER A 2 -9.15 -12.98 -6.41
N LYS A 3 -8.75 -13.75 -5.39
CA LYS A 3 -7.73 -13.42 -4.38
C LYS A 3 -6.44 -12.85 -4.99
N ILE A 4 -6.08 -13.36 -6.17
CA ILE A 4 -4.89 -12.96 -6.93
C ILE A 4 -4.93 -11.47 -7.34
N GLN A 5 -6.10 -10.91 -7.65
CA GLN A 5 -6.20 -9.49 -8.02
C GLN A 5 -5.98 -8.56 -6.83
N ASP A 6 -6.33 -9.03 -5.64
CA ASP A 6 -6.13 -8.29 -4.40
C ASP A 6 -4.65 -8.30 -4.00
N GLU A 7 -3.99 -9.46 -4.15
CA GLU A 7 -2.54 -9.63 -3.93
C GLU A 7 -1.72 -8.81 -4.94
N GLN A 8 -2.13 -8.76 -6.21
CA GLN A 8 -1.48 -7.92 -7.22
C GLN A 8 -1.49 -6.44 -6.85
N MET A 9 -2.59 -5.91 -6.31
CA MET A 9 -2.66 -4.52 -5.86
C MET A 9 -1.68 -4.25 -4.71
N VAL A 10 -1.52 -5.20 -3.78
CA VAL A 10 -0.53 -5.09 -2.71
C VAL A 10 0.88 -5.03 -3.29
N VAL A 11 1.21 -5.90 -4.26
CA VAL A 11 2.50 -5.89 -4.95
C VAL A 11 2.75 -4.54 -5.62
N GLU A 12 1.77 -3.99 -6.33
CA GLU A 12 1.89 -2.68 -6.98
C GLU A 12 2.19 -1.56 -5.98
N ILE A 13 1.49 -1.53 -4.84
CA ILE A 13 1.68 -0.53 -3.79
C ILE A 13 3.05 -0.68 -3.12
N LEU A 14 3.44 -1.92 -2.77
CA LEU A 14 4.75 -2.17 -2.18
C LEU A 14 5.88 -1.85 -3.17
N THR A 15 5.70 -2.15 -4.46
CA THR A 15 6.65 -1.78 -5.53
C THR A 15 6.70 -0.27 -5.73
N PHE A 16 5.58 0.43 -5.57
CA PHE A 16 5.57 1.89 -5.55
C PHE A 16 6.48 2.40 -4.42
N PHE A 17 6.39 1.91 -3.19
CA PHE A 17 7.31 2.38 -2.13
C PHE A 17 8.75 1.82 -2.24
N TYR A 18 8.90 0.60 -2.76
CA TYR A 18 10.17 -0.13 -2.85
C TYR A 18 10.38 -0.68 -4.28
N PRO A 19 10.73 0.17 -5.27
CA PRO A 19 10.78 -0.23 -6.68
C PRO A 19 11.82 -1.32 -7.01
N ASN A 20 12.77 -1.54 -6.11
CA ASN A 20 13.82 -2.57 -6.25
C ASN A 20 13.50 -3.86 -5.46
N SER A 21 12.32 -3.98 -4.85
CA SER A 21 11.93 -5.22 -4.17
C SER A 21 11.36 -6.22 -5.18
N SER A 22 11.92 -7.43 -5.20
CA SER A 22 11.33 -8.57 -5.91
C SER A 22 10.27 -9.22 -5.02
N ILE A 23 9.01 -8.80 -5.17
CA ILE A 23 7.84 -9.40 -4.49
C ILE A 23 6.88 -9.88 -5.59
N SER A 24 6.37 -11.10 -5.45
CA SER A 24 5.29 -11.61 -6.29
C SER A 24 3.98 -11.65 -5.52
N GLU A 25 2.86 -11.70 -6.24
CA GLU A 25 1.51 -11.91 -5.68
C GLU A 25 1.43 -13.16 -4.79
N TYR A 26 2.25 -14.17 -5.06
CA TYR A 26 2.32 -15.41 -4.26
C TYR A 26 3.03 -15.23 -2.91
N ASP A 27 3.81 -14.15 -2.75
CA ASP A 27 4.52 -13.83 -1.50
C ASP A 27 3.65 -12.99 -0.55
N ILE A 28 2.46 -12.56 -0.99
CA ILE A 28 1.61 -11.65 -0.23
C ILE A 28 0.92 -12.39 0.92
N THR A 29 1.31 -12.02 2.13
CA THR A 29 0.66 -12.40 3.38
C THR A 29 -0.35 -11.34 3.81
N ASN A 30 -1.19 -11.65 4.80
CA ASN A 30 -2.08 -10.65 5.40
C ASN A 30 -1.28 -9.50 6.02
N ASP A 31 -0.15 -9.80 6.66
CA ASP A 31 0.71 -8.79 7.31
C ASP A 31 1.28 -7.81 6.26
N LEU A 32 1.79 -8.32 5.13
CA LEU A 32 2.23 -7.47 4.02
C LEU A 32 1.08 -6.65 3.42
N GLY A 33 -0.12 -7.20 3.39
CA GLY A 33 -1.33 -6.49 2.98
C GLY A 33 -1.72 -5.37 3.94
N ASP A 34 -1.61 -5.61 5.25
CA ASP A 34 -1.86 -4.62 6.31
C ASP A 34 -0.81 -3.51 6.25
N LEU A 35 0.47 -3.86 6.12
CA LEU A 35 1.57 -2.91 5.95
C LEU A 35 1.37 -2.02 4.72
N ALA A 36 1.02 -2.60 3.57
CA ALA A 36 0.74 -1.83 2.36
C ALA A 36 -0.44 -0.87 2.56
N ALA A 37 -1.47 -1.29 3.30
CA ALA A 37 -2.62 -0.46 3.63
C ALA A 37 -2.25 0.74 4.51
N GLU A 38 -1.43 0.52 5.54
CA GLU A 38 -0.89 1.57 6.40
C GLU A 38 -0.03 2.57 5.63
N MET A 39 0.95 2.07 4.87
CA MET A 39 1.84 2.91 4.07
C MET A 39 1.05 3.78 3.08
N TYR A 40 0.07 3.18 2.40
CA TYR A 40 -0.74 3.92 1.43
C TYR A 40 -1.64 4.97 2.09
N ALA A 41 -2.30 4.63 3.19
CA ALA A 41 -3.15 5.59 3.91
C ALA A 41 -2.34 6.79 4.45
N GLU A 42 -1.16 6.55 5.02
CA GLU A 42 -0.28 7.61 5.52
C GLU A 42 0.22 8.51 4.38
N ALA A 43 0.59 7.92 3.24
CA ALA A 43 1.01 8.69 2.08
C ALA A 43 -0.13 9.55 1.49
N LEU A 44 -1.37 9.05 1.51
CA LEU A 44 -2.55 9.82 1.09
C LEU A 44 -2.86 10.97 2.04
N GLU A 45 -2.68 10.78 3.34
CA GLU A 45 -2.87 11.83 4.35
C GLU A 45 -1.85 12.95 4.15
N ALA A 46 -0.58 12.60 3.98
CA ALA A 46 0.50 13.55 3.78
C ALA A 46 0.48 14.27 2.41
N SER A 47 -0.18 13.70 1.40
CA SER A 47 -0.28 14.28 0.05
C SER A 47 -1.53 15.13 -0.20
N ASN A 48 -2.41 15.32 0.79
CA ASN A 48 -3.76 15.90 0.63
C ASN A 48 -4.68 15.14 -0.36
N SER A 49 -4.28 13.94 -0.80
CA SER A 49 -5.01 13.11 -1.78
C SER A 49 -6.21 12.38 -1.15
N MET A 50 -6.34 12.42 0.16
CA MET A 50 -7.44 11.82 0.94
C MET A 50 -8.85 12.33 0.59
N ASN A 51 -9.00 13.39 -0.21
CA ASN A 51 -10.33 13.82 -0.67
C ASN A 51 -10.93 12.87 -1.72
N LEU A 52 -10.11 12.09 -2.39
CA LEU A 52 -10.53 11.16 -3.45
C LEU A 52 -10.63 9.72 -2.97
N VAL A 53 -9.98 9.37 -1.85
CA VAL A 53 -9.93 8.02 -1.29
C VAL A 53 -10.79 7.94 -0.01
N PRO A 54 -11.55 6.85 0.21
CA PRO A 54 -12.25 6.65 1.47
C PRO A 54 -11.30 6.66 2.67
N ARG A 55 -11.43 7.67 3.54
CA ARG A 55 -10.61 7.78 4.75
C ARG A 55 -10.93 6.65 5.73
N PRO A 56 -9.94 5.86 6.17
CA PRO A 56 -10.16 4.90 7.24
C PRO A 56 -10.32 5.67 8.57
N SER A 57 -11.33 5.30 9.37
CA SER A 57 -11.52 5.83 10.73
C SER A 57 -10.83 4.98 11.80
N TYR A 58 -10.04 4.01 11.37
CA TYR A 58 -9.38 2.95 12.14
C TYR A 58 -8.03 2.66 11.47
N THR A 59 -7.15 1.90 12.11
CA THR A 59 -5.89 1.46 11.48
C THR A 59 -6.21 0.69 10.20
N PRO A 60 -5.83 1.20 9.01
CA PRO A 60 -6.13 0.54 7.75
C PRO A 60 -5.48 -0.85 7.71
N SER A 61 -6.19 -1.78 7.10
CA SER A 61 -5.76 -3.16 6.93
C SER A 61 -5.91 -3.58 5.48
N PHE A 62 -5.46 -4.78 5.14
CA PHE A 62 -5.62 -5.39 3.83
C PHE A 62 -7.07 -5.34 3.36
N SER A 63 -8.02 -5.56 4.27
CA SER A 63 -9.46 -5.45 3.99
C SER A 63 -9.91 -4.03 3.60
N TRP A 64 -9.27 -2.99 4.11
CA TRP A 64 -9.51 -1.61 3.66
C TRP A 64 -8.94 -1.37 2.26
N LEU A 65 -7.72 -1.86 2.01
CA LEU A 65 -7.03 -1.68 0.74
C LEU A 65 -7.81 -2.26 -0.45
N ILE A 66 -8.45 -3.41 -0.23
CA ILE A 66 -9.22 -4.11 -1.27
C ILE A 66 -10.64 -3.56 -1.46
N LYS A 67 -11.03 -2.47 -0.77
CA LYS A 67 -12.33 -1.84 -1.01
C LYS A 67 -12.37 -1.26 -2.43
N GLU A 68 -13.49 -1.42 -3.12
CA GLU A 68 -13.66 -0.98 -4.51
C GLU A 68 -13.31 0.51 -4.72
N GLY A 69 -13.65 1.38 -3.77
CA GLY A 69 -13.29 2.81 -3.86
C GLY A 69 -11.78 3.05 -3.79
N VAL A 70 -11.05 2.31 -2.96
CA VAL A 70 -9.58 2.42 -2.82
C VAL A 70 -8.90 1.88 -4.08
N LYS A 71 -9.34 0.69 -4.53
CA LYS A 71 -8.92 0.08 -5.81
C LYS A 71 -9.14 1.00 -7.00
N ALA A 72 -10.30 1.63 -7.11
CA ALA A 72 -10.64 2.50 -8.22
C ALA A 72 -9.70 3.72 -8.29
N VAL A 73 -9.38 4.32 -7.15
CA VAL A 73 -8.43 5.45 -7.11
C VAL A 73 -7.03 5.00 -7.47
N TRP A 74 -6.56 3.90 -6.87
CA TRP A 74 -5.24 3.35 -7.20
C TRP A 74 -5.11 3.02 -8.70
N ARG A 75 -6.12 2.40 -9.31
CA ARG A 75 -6.10 2.12 -10.76
C ARG A 75 -6.15 3.38 -11.62
N SER A 76 -6.81 4.43 -11.14
CA SER A 76 -6.95 5.68 -11.89
C SER A 76 -5.72 6.58 -11.80
N LYS A 77 -5.00 6.54 -10.67
CA LYS A 77 -3.95 7.52 -10.34
C LYS A 77 -2.64 6.91 -9.88
N GLY A 78 -2.62 5.63 -9.53
CA GLY A 78 -1.52 4.99 -8.83
C GLY A 78 -1.11 5.79 -7.60
N GLY A 79 0.17 6.17 -7.58
CA GLY A 79 0.75 7.10 -6.62
C GLY A 79 1.09 8.48 -7.18
N ASP A 80 0.53 8.89 -8.33
CA ASP A 80 0.92 10.13 -9.03
C ASP A 80 0.65 11.40 -8.21
N ASP A 81 -0.41 11.40 -7.39
CA ASP A 81 -0.71 12.53 -6.49
C ASP A 81 0.17 12.53 -5.22
N ILE A 82 0.96 11.46 -4.98
CA ILE A 82 1.84 11.35 -3.81
C ILE A 82 3.20 11.95 -4.17
N TYR A 83 3.57 13.04 -3.49
CA TYR A 83 4.89 13.65 -3.65
C TYR A 83 6.02 12.65 -3.37
N GLU A 84 7.09 12.69 -4.16
CA GLU A 84 8.25 11.80 -3.98
C GLU A 84 8.86 11.91 -2.57
N SER A 85 8.85 13.10 -1.96
CA SER A 85 9.31 13.31 -0.58
C SER A 85 8.44 12.58 0.45
N VAL A 86 7.12 12.54 0.24
CA VAL A 86 6.19 11.78 1.08
C VAL A 86 6.44 10.29 0.91
N ARG A 87 6.50 9.81 -0.34
CA ARG A 87 6.82 8.42 -0.67
C ARG A 87 8.11 7.96 0.00
N ALA A 88 9.20 8.73 -0.14
CA ALA A 88 10.50 8.40 0.45
C ALA A 88 10.44 8.40 1.99
N THR A 89 9.72 9.33 2.61
CA THR A 89 9.57 9.41 4.06
C THR A 89 8.81 8.20 4.61
N VAL A 90 7.67 7.85 4.00
CA VAL A 90 6.86 6.68 4.37
C VAL A 90 7.66 5.40 4.16
N ALA A 91 8.33 5.24 3.01
CA ALA A 91 9.18 4.08 2.73
C ALA A 91 10.31 3.93 3.75
N LEU A 92 10.93 5.03 4.20
CA LEU A 92 11.96 4.97 5.24
C LEU A 92 11.38 4.57 6.61
N LYS A 93 10.22 5.12 6.97
CA LYS A 93 9.54 4.82 8.24
C LYS A 93 9.23 3.33 8.39
N TYR A 94 8.70 2.72 7.33
CA TYR A 94 8.23 1.34 7.34
C TYR A 94 9.27 0.30 6.87
N LYS A 95 10.48 0.73 6.51
CA LYS A 95 11.52 -0.13 5.91
C LYS A 95 11.84 -1.36 6.76
N SER A 96 11.99 -1.20 8.07
CA SER A 96 12.35 -2.31 8.97
C SER A 96 11.24 -3.35 9.04
N GLN A 97 9.99 -2.90 9.17
CA GLN A 97 8.83 -3.78 9.23
C GLN A 97 8.64 -4.54 7.91
N PHE A 98 8.74 -3.84 6.78
CA PHE A 98 8.72 -4.46 5.46
C PHE A 98 9.77 -5.57 5.31
N GLN A 99 10.99 -5.36 5.82
CA GLN A 99 12.04 -6.37 5.75
C GLN A 99 11.75 -7.58 6.64
N MET A 100 11.16 -7.40 7.81
CA MET A 100 10.78 -8.47 8.73
C MET A 100 9.64 -9.31 8.15
N GLU A 101 8.55 -8.67 7.74
CA GLU A 101 7.37 -9.35 7.20
C GLU A 101 7.69 -10.11 5.91
N ARG A 102 8.53 -9.54 5.04
CA ARG A 102 8.99 -10.23 3.82
C ARG A 102 9.84 -11.47 4.11
N LEU A 103 10.53 -11.51 5.26
CA LEU A 103 11.28 -12.70 5.72
C LEU A 103 10.39 -13.68 6.49
N GLY A 104 9.13 -13.35 6.74
CA GLY A 104 8.19 -14.15 7.53
C GLY A 104 8.52 -14.19 9.01
N ILE A 105 9.13 -13.11 9.54
CA ILE A 105 9.58 -12.98 10.94
C ILE A 105 8.78 -11.90 11.64
#